data_AF-A0A0D7AN29-F1
#
_entry.id   AF-A0A0D7AN29-F1
#
_cell.length_a   1.000
_cell.length_b   1.000
_cell.length_c   1.000
_cell.angle_alpha   90.00
_cell.angle_beta   90.00
_cell.angle_gamma   90.00
#
_symmetry.space_group_name_H-M   'P 1'
#
loop_
_entity.id
_entity.type
_entity.pdbx_description
1 polymer ?
#
loop_
_entity_poly.entity_id
_entity_poly.type
_entity_poly.pdbx_seq_one_letter_code
_entity_poly.pdbx_strand_id
1 'polypeptide(L)' 'MHRRNFIGYSITHLFETTFSPTSDALSISNLLSYLNAAMPQDRYEDFDTTEVVRGVTAEVDRSGGCIVLEGDMIRIRSV' A
#
# COMPACT_ATOMS: atom_id res chain seq x y z
N MET A 1 16.00 -3.77 -1.90
CA MET A 1 14.84 -3.41 -1.06
C MET A 1 14.01 -4.68 -0.87
N HIS A 2 13.61 -5.03 0.35
CA HIS A 2 12.69 -6.16 0.55
C HIS A 2 11.29 -5.74 0.08
N ARG A 3 10.59 -6.56 -0.72
CA ARG A 3 9.29 -6.25 -1.36
C ARG A 3 8.26 -5.65 -0.39
N ARG A 4 8.20 -6.15 0.84
CA ARG A 4 7.35 -5.61 1.91
C ARG A 4 7.62 -4.13 2.25
N ASN A 5 8.90 -3.72 2.30
CA ASN A 5 9.25 -2.33 2.58
C ASN A 5 8.85 -1.41 1.43
N PHE A 6 8.86 -1.92 0.20
CA PHE A 6 8.40 -1.16 -0.97
C PHE A 6 6.89 -0.93 -0.94
N ILE A 7 6.10 -1.92 -0.49
CA ILE A 7 4.67 -1.77 -0.27
C ILE A 7 4.40 -0.65 0.75
N GLY A 8 5.04 -0.70 1.93
CA GLY A 8 4.87 0.34 2.96
C GLY A 8 5.25 1.74 2.47
N TYR A 9 6.40 1.87 1.79
CA TYR A 9 6.82 3.13 1.19
C TYR A 9 5.81 3.65 0.16
N SER A 10 5.26 2.76 -0.68
CA SER A 10 4.28 3.12 -1.70
C SER A 10 2.98 3.62 -1.11
N ILE A 11 2.49 2.99 -0.02
CA ILE A 11 1.28 3.44 0.68
C ILE A 11 1.48 4.87 1.20
N THR A 12 2.57 5.13 1.95
CA THR A 12 2.87 6.47 2.46
C THR A 12 3.00 7.48 1.33
N HIS A 13 3.76 7.15 0.28
CA HIS A 13 3.98 8.04 -0.86
C HIS A 13 2.67 8.41 -1.58
N LEU A 14 1.77 7.44 -1.80
CA LEU A 14 0.49 7.68 -2.46
C LEU A 14 -0.42 8.60 -1.63
N PHE A 15 -0.45 8.45 -0.31
CA PHE A 15 -1.20 9.35 0.58
C PHE A 15 -0.53 10.72 0.80
N GLU A 16 0.76 10.87 0.53
CA GLU A 16 1.42 12.18 0.58
C GLU A 16 1.25 12.98 -0.72
N THR A 17 1.11 12.30 -1.86
CA THR A 17 1.19 12.93 -3.19
C THR A 17 -0.11 12.94 -3.98
N THR A 18 -0.98 11.95 -3.77
CA THR A 18 -2.10 11.67 -4.68
C THR A 18 -3.44 11.65 -3.95
N PHE A 19 -3.49 11.00 -2.78
CA PHE A 19 -4.70 10.89 -1.97
C PHE A 19 -4.61 11.88 -0.81
N SER A 20 -5.70 12.58 -0.51
CA SER A 20 -5.78 13.39 0.70
C SER A 20 -5.77 12.47 1.93
N PRO A 21 -4.79 12.60 2.84
CA PRO A 21 -4.81 11.88 4.11
C PRO A 21 -6.17 12.11 4.79
N THR A 22 -6.74 11.07 5.40
CA THR A 22 -8.02 11.06 6.15
C THR A 22 -9.34 11.15 5.37
N SER A 23 -9.34 11.66 4.14
CA SER A 23 -10.58 11.75 3.32
C SER A 23 -10.68 10.64 2.28
N ASP A 24 -9.54 10.24 1.72
CA ASP A 24 -9.51 9.29 0.63
C ASP A 24 -9.23 7.86 1.08
N ALA A 25 -9.62 6.91 0.24
CA ALA A 25 -9.35 5.49 0.41
C ALA A 25 -8.56 4.96 -0.80
N LEU A 26 -7.54 4.16 -0.53
CA LEU A 26 -6.74 3.48 -1.55
C LEU A 26 -7.15 2.01 -1.61
N SER A 27 -7.71 1.55 -2.71
CA SER A 27 -8.04 0.13 -2.87
C SER A 27 -6.77 -0.73 -3.06
N ILE A 28 -6.85 -2.00 -2.65
CA ILE A 28 -5.78 -2.99 -2.90
C ILE A 28 -5.48 -3.12 -4.40
N SER A 29 -6.50 -3.06 -5.27
CA SER A 29 -6.32 -3.15 -6.73
C SER A 29 -5.54 -1.96 -7.31
N ASN A 30 -5.80 -0.75 -6.81
CA ASN A 30 -5.08 0.45 -7.22
C ASN A 30 -3.64 0.42 -6.74
N LEU A 31 -3.41 -0.01 -5.49
CA LEU A 31 -2.06 -0.19 -4.95
C LEU A 31 -1.29 -1.25 -5.76
N LEU A 32 -1.90 -2.40 -6.06
CA LEU A 32 -1.30 -3.44 -6.88
C LEU A 32 -0.89 -2.93 -8.26
N SER A 33 -1.80 -2.19 -8.92
CA SER A 33 -1.54 -1.60 -10.24
C SER A 33 -0.38 -0.60 -10.19
N TYR A 34 -0.34 0.23 -9.15
CA TYR A 34 0.76 1.16 -8.92
C TYR A 34 2.09 0.43 -8.69
N LEU A 35 2.12 -0.60 -7.84
CA LEU A 35 3.33 -1.35 -7.52
C LEU A 35 3.92 -1.99 -8.77
N ASN A 36 3.10 -2.62 -9.61
CA ASN A 36 3.57 -3.25 -10.84
C ASN A 36 4.02 -2.21 -11.89
N ALA A 37 3.37 -1.05 -11.95
CA ALA A 37 3.79 0.04 -12.83
C ALA A 37 5.08 0.74 -12.38
N ALA A 38 5.33 0.80 -11.07
CA ALA A 38 6.50 1.46 -10.48
C ALA A 38 7.77 0.58 -10.52
N MET A 39 7.65 -0.70 -10.88
CA MET A 39 8.76 -1.65 -10.93
C MET A 39 9.36 -1.77 -12.33
N PRO A 40 10.69 -1.87 -12.47
CA PRO A 40 11.33 -2.15 -13.76
C PRO A 40 10.87 -3.50 -14.33
N GLN A 41 10.22 -3.47 -15.50
CA GLN A 41 9.55 -4.63 -16.12
C GLN A 41 10.46 -5.85 -16.37
N ASP A 42 11.77 -5.62 -16.56
CA ASP A 42 12.70 -6.70 -16.93
C ASP A 42 13.45 -7.32 -15.73
N ARG A 43 13.20 -6.87 -14.49
CA ARG A 43 14.02 -7.29 -13.33
C ARG A 43 13.25 -7.95 -12.21
N TYR A 44 11.94 -7.79 -12.14
CA TYR A 44 11.17 -8.20 -10.97
C TYR A 44 9.89 -8.89 -11.39
N GLU A 45 9.55 -9.96 -10.68
CA GLU A 45 8.24 -10.58 -10.76
C GLU A 45 7.16 -9.59 -10.30
N ASP A 46 6.03 -9.58 -11.00
CA ASP A 46 4.87 -8.78 -10.63
C ASP A 46 4.42 -9.13 -9.20
N PHE A 47 3.86 -8.15 -8.51
CA PHE A 47 3.11 -8.40 -7.30
C PHE A 47 1.81 -9.13 -7.64
N ASP A 48 1.39 -10.00 -6.74
CA ASP A 48 0.04 -10.57 -6.74
C ASP A 48 -0.79 -9.97 -5.60
N THR A 49 -2.11 -10.12 -5.67
CA THR A 49 -3.05 -9.58 -4.67
C THR A 49 -2.78 -10.12 -3.26
N THR A 50 -2.40 -11.38 -3.14
CA THR A 50 -2.14 -12.04 -1.85
C THR A 50 -0.90 -11.45 -1.19
N GLU A 51 0.16 -11.22 -1.95
CA GLU A 51 1.37 -10.54 -1.46
C GLU A 51 1.06 -9.11 -1.01
N VAL A 52 0.31 -8.35 -1.82
CA VAL A 52 -0.05 -6.96 -1.47
C VAL A 52 -0.90 -6.92 -0.20
N VAL A 53 -1.92 -7.77 -0.08
CA VAL A 53 -2.75 -7.86 1.14
C VAL A 53 -1.89 -8.18 2.35
N ARG A 54 -0.98 -9.16 2.27
CA ARG A 54 -0.09 -9.50 3.38
C ARG A 54 0.85 -8.35 3.76
N GLY A 55 1.37 -7.63 2.77
CA GLY A 55 2.20 -6.45 2.99
C GLY A 55 1.44 -5.34 3.69
N VAL A 56 0.22 -5.05 3.23
CA VAL A 56 -0.67 -4.05 3.82
C VAL A 56 -1.05 -4.41 5.26
N THR A 57 -1.44 -5.66 5.52
CA THR A 57 -1.75 -6.11 6.89
C THR A 57 -0.56 -5.94 7.82
N ALA A 58 0.65 -6.27 7.37
CA ALA A 58 1.85 -6.07 8.17
C ALA A 58 2.12 -4.58 8.47
N GLU A 59 1.80 -3.68 7.55
CA GLU A 59 1.90 -2.22 7.78
C GLU A 59 0.79 -1.70 8.70
N VAL A 60 -0.43 -2.23 8.62
CA VAL A 60 -1.51 -1.93 9.57
C VAL A 60 -1.05 -2.27 11.00
N ASP A 61 -0.55 -3.49 11.22
CA ASP A 61 -0.06 -3.94 12.53
C ASP A 61 1.09 -3.06 13.04
N ARG A 62 1.99 -2.65 12.14
CA ARG A 62 3.14 -1.81 12.47
C ARG A 62 2.76 -0.36 12.77
N SER A 63 1.72 0.15 12.13
CA SER A 63 1.32 1.56 12.19
C SER A 63 0.63 1.96 13.50
N GLY A 64 0.30 1.00 14.38
CA GLY A 64 -0.36 1.28 15.65
C GLY A 64 -1.76 1.90 15.51
N GLY A 65 -2.44 1.66 14.38
CA GLY A 65 -3.78 2.18 14.10
C GLY A 65 -3.83 3.44 13.23
N CYS A 66 -2.68 3.98 12.82
CA CYS A 66 -2.61 5.07 11.85
C CYS A 66 -3.05 4.61 10.45
N ILE A 67 -2.68 3.39 10.04
CA ILE A 67 -3.16 2.78 8.80
C ILE A 67 -4.21 1.72 9.17
N VAL A 68 -5.35 1.77 8.50
CA VAL A 68 -6.43 0.78 8.66
C VAL A 68 -6.80 0.16 7.32
N LEU A 69 -7.15 -1.13 7.36
CA LEU A 69 -7.67 -1.88 6.22
C LEU A 69 -9.15 -2.20 6.48
N GLU A 70 -10.04 -1.57 5.72
CA GLU A 70 -11.50 -1.73 5.77
C GLU A 70 -11.95 -2.53 4.55
N GLY A 71 -12.00 -3.86 4.66
CA GLY A 71 -12.22 -4.74 3.50
C GLY A 71 -10.99 -4.72 2.58
N ASP A 72 -11.15 -4.19 1.37
CA ASP A 72 -10.07 -3.98 0.40
C ASP A 72 -9.61 -2.51 0.31
N MET A 73 -10.06 -1.65 1.23
CA MET A 73 -9.74 -0.23 1.25
C MET A 73 -8.74 0.11 2.36
N ILE A 74 -7.63 0.72 1.97
CA ILE A 74 -6.60 1.24 2.87
C ILE A 74 -6.93 2.69 3.18
N ARG A 75 -6.85 3.08 4.45
CA ARG A 75 -7.09 4.45 4.91
C ARG A 75 -6.07 4.86 5.96
N ILE A 76 -5.80 6.16 6.02
CA ILE A 76 -5.03 6.78 7.10
C ILE A 76 -5.99 7.46 8.07
N ARG A 77 -5.92 7.07 9.35
CA ARG A 77 -6.61 7.75 10.45
C ARG A 77 -5.60 8.65 11.16
N SER A 78 -5.94 9.92 11.33
CA SER A 78 -5.20 10.78 12.26
C SER A 78 -5.37 10.23 13.67
N VAL A 79 -4.24 10.02 14.35
CA VAL A 79 -4.18 9.75 15.79
C VAL A 79 -4.41 11.05 16.56
#